data_AF-W4G2X9-F1
#
_entry.id   AF-W4G2X9-F1
#
_cell.length_a   1.000
_cell.length_b   1.000
_cell.length_c   1.000
_cell.angle_alpha   90.00
_cell.angle_beta   90.00
_cell.angle_gamma   90.00
#
_symmetry.space_group_name_H-M   'P 1'
#
loop_
_entity.id
_entity.type
_entity.pdbx_description
1 polymer ?
#
loop_
_entity_poly.entity_id
_entity_poly.type
_entity_poly.pdbx_seq_one_letter_code
_entity_poly.pdbx_strand_id
1 'polypeptide(L)'
;MQHRANRSTTQGCDNCFAVVGTIEDQVAHLLSIGTEAVPTVPVALKEPTSSSSFQHETTIVSCACGDIYCSKACQVAAWERYHCLLCPAHPDTPMQAFVDYSTETNEIFLLAAQVLCSIVVRYAVSPDMADARRPVDVFCKLPWWEVVAVNAELEEGQTLDEYCSIFRDLLEYTLSLFLHGLKFNVNHLVIHDNHPDPDSCFLATVDLDGAMEACEAAGVFDLDFFAQVVGMFEMNNISLEIRHPLNHIIMEEHHPDTSQEVMTWLATVSATVQAKLELDHPHTEEDGEEVDGWEFPDLDGTALFSLICMMNHSCTPNVAVTYETGVATVVALDDISAGDELCISYIDTDLDVDDRQAELSEYHFACTCDRCNEELMLQ
;
A
#
# COMPACT_ATOMS: atom_id res chain seq x y z
N MET A 1 0.89 -1.25 -2.36
CA MET A 1 2.25 -1.39 -1.80
C MET A 1 2.11 -1.27 -0.30
N GLN A 2 2.68 -2.20 0.47
CA GLN A 2 2.79 -2.04 1.93
C GLN A 2 3.82 -0.94 2.26
N HIS A 3 3.49 -0.06 3.20
CA HIS A 3 4.40 1.00 3.67
C HIS A 3 5.70 0.41 4.23
N ARG A 4 6.87 1.02 3.98
CA ARG A 4 8.14 0.40 4.42
C ARG A 4 8.28 0.39 5.94
N ALA A 5 7.79 1.42 6.62
CA ALA A 5 7.75 1.48 8.08
C ALA A 5 6.92 0.31 8.67
N ASN A 6 5.74 0.04 8.09
CA ASN A 6 4.85 -1.03 8.52
C ASN A 6 5.46 -2.44 8.35
N ARG A 7 6.44 -2.63 7.45
CA ARG A 7 7.12 -3.93 7.30
C ARG A 7 7.91 -4.35 8.54
N SER A 8 8.25 -3.42 9.42
CA SER A 8 8.94 -3.72 10.68
C SER A 8 8.01 -4.36 11.72
N THR A 9 6.71 -4.13 11.61
CA THR A 9 5.69 -4.66 12.52
C THR A 9 4.95 -5.84 11.91
N THR A 10 4.54 -5.74 10.64
CA THR A 10 3.72 -6.77 9.99
C THR A 10 4.38 -7.26 8.71
N GLN A 11 4.55 -8.56 8.55
CA GLN A 11 5.13 -9.11 7.32
C GLN A 11 4.04 -9.46 6.30
N GLY A 12 4.03 -8.73 5.18
CA GLY A 12 3.12 -8.93 4.05
C GLY A 12 3.81 -9.46 2.79
N CYS A 13 3.07 -10.20 1.98
CA CYS A 13 3.51 -10.60 0.65
C CYS A 13 3.56 -9.37 -0.27
N ASP A 14 4.71 -9.10 -0.90
CA ASP A 14 4.87 -7.90 -1.75
C ASP A 14 3.98 -7.95 -3.03
N ASN A 15 3.45 -9.12 -3.39
CA ASN A 15 2.56 -9.29 -4.53
C ASN A 15 1.06 -9.22 -4.18
N CYS A 16 0.61 -10.05 -3.23
CA CYS A 16 -0.82 -10.18 -2.91
C CYS A 16 -1.19 -9.55 -1.57
N PHE A 17 -0.26 -8.98 -0.82
CA PHE A 17 -0.50 -8.35 0.47
C PHE A 17 -1.10 -9.26 1.55
N ALA A 18 -1.16 -10.57 1.32
CA ALA A 18 -1.47 -11.52 2.38
C ALA A 18 -0.36 -11.47 3.45
N VAL A 19 -0.76 -11.49 4.72
CA VAL A 19 0.17 -11.66 5.84
C VAL A 19 0.87 -13.01 5.69
N VAL A 20 2.20 -13.04 5.76
CA VAL A 20 3.01 -14.23 5.44
C VAL A 20 3.45 -15.01 6.68
N GLY A 21 3.59 -16.33 6.55
CA GLY A 21 4.07 -17.16 7.66
C GLY A 21 2.99 -17.55 8.66
N THR A 22 3.41 -18.25 9.72
CA THR A 22 2.52 -18.68 10.80
C THR A 22 2.34 -17.60 11.86
N ILE A 23 1.46 -17.86 12.83
CA ILE A 23 1.32 -17.02 14.03
C ILE A 23 2.68 -16.88 14.74
N GLU A 24 3.45 -17.96 14.86
CA GLU A 24 4.80 -17.93 15.43
C GLU A 24 5.74 -17.00 14.64
N ASP A 25 5.70 -17.05 13.31
CA ASP A 25 6.55 -16.20 12.48
C ASP A 25 6.24 -14.71 12.69
N GLN A 26 4.96 -14.34 12.70
CA GLN A 26 4.53 -12.94 12.92
C GLN A 26 4.87 -12.45 14.33
N VAL A 27 4.61 -13.25 15.36
CA VAL A 27 4.95 -12.87 16.75
C VAL A 27 6.47 -12.77 16.93
N ALA A 28 7.24 -13.69 16.31
CA ALA A 28 8.69 -13.63 16.34
C ALA A 28 9.23 -12.36 15.67
N HIS A 29 8.67 -12.00 14.51
CA HIS A 29 9.02 -10.78 13.78
C HIS A 29 8.73 -9.52 14.60
N LEU A 30 7.51 -9.37 15.10
CA LEU A 30 7.10 -8.25 15.97
C LEU A 30 8.03 -8.06 17.18
N LEU A 31 8.39 -9.17 17.82
CA LEU A 31 9.26 -9.16 18.99
C LEU A 31 10.76 -9.08 18.66
N SER A 32 11.13 -9.18 17.37
CA SER A 32 12.52 -9.28 16.91
C SER A 32 13.29 -10.44 17.58
N ILE A 33 12.65 -11.60 17.71
CA ILE A 33 13.21 -12.83 18.31
C ILE A 33 13.18 -13.99 17.32
N GLY A 34 13.86 -15.09 17.65
CA GLY A 34 13.72 -16.34 16.90
C GLY A 34 12.36 -17.01 17.16
N THR A 35 11.80 -17.67 16.14
CA THR A 35 10.52 -18.40 16.22
C THR A 35 10.47 -19.41 17.38
N GLU A 36 11.61 -20.00 17.74
CA GLU A 36 11.77 -20.94 18.84
C GLU A 36 11.62 -20.32 20.24
N ALA A 37 11.72 -18.98 20.33
CA ALA A 37 11.55 -18.23 21.56
C ALA A 37 10.10 -17.74 21.77
N VAL A 38 9.23 -17.90 20.77
CA VAL A 38 7.81 -17.56 20.89
C VAL A 38 7.12 -18.54 21.84
N PRO A 39 6.27 -18.06 22.78
CA PRO A 39 5.47 -18.95 23.62
C PRO A 39 4.68 -19.94 22.77
N THR A 40 4.68 -21.22 23.15
CA THR A 40 4.03 -22.29 22.38
C THR A 40 2.59 -21.92 22.03
N VAL A 41 2.31 -21.76 20.73
CA VAL A 41 0.98 -21.44 20.23
C VAL A 41 0.02 -22.61 20.53
N PRO A 42 -1.15 -22.35 21.15
CA PRO A 42 -2.16 -23.35 21.42
C PRO A 42 -2.61 -24.08 20.16
N VAL A 43 -2.85 -25.40 20.26
CA VAL A 43 -3.24 -26.24 19.11
C VAL A 43 -4.51 -25.72 18.41
N ALA A 44 -5.45 -25.17 19.18
CA ALA A 44 -6.68 -24.58 18.65
C ALA A 44 -6.45 -23.42 17.67
N LEU A 45 -5.33 -22.70 17.78
CA LEU A 45 -4.96 -21.61 16.85
C LEU A 45 -4.17 -22.10 15.63
N LYS A 46 -3.83 -23.40 15.59
CA LYS A 46 -3.10 -24.03 14.48
C LYS A 46 -4.01 -24.82 13.55
N GLU A 47 -5.25 -25.07 13.96
CA GLU A 47 -6.21 -25.77 13.12
C GLU A 47 -6.91 -24.77 12.18
N PRO A 48 -7.04 -25.08 10.88
CA PRO A 48 -7.67 -24.19 9.93
C PRO A 48 -9.14 -24.00 10.29
N THR A 49 -9.50 -22.80 10.74
CA THR A 49 -10.90 -22.38 10.76
C THR A 49 -11.32 -22.04 9.34
N SER A 50 -12.61 -22.17 9.02
CA SER A 50 -13.16 -21.81 7.70
C SER A 50 -12.99 -20.33 7.35
N SER A 51 -12.55 -19.50 8.30
CA SER A 51 -12.27 -18.07 8.18
C SER A 51 -10.77 -17.71 8.28
N SER A 52 -9.86 -18.69 8.43
CA SER A 52 -8.45 -18.34 8.70
C SER A 52 -7.77 -17.73 7.47
N SER A 53 -7.52 -16.43 7.52
CA SER A 53 -6.67 -15.67 6.59
C SER A 53 -5.17 -16.00 6.74
N PHE A 54 -4.79 -16.86 7.70
CA PHE A 54 -3.43 -17.39 7.82
C PHE A 54 -3.14 -18.48 6.78
N GLN A 55 -2.11 -18.28 5.95
CA GLN A 55 -1.58 -19.32 5.07
C GLN A 55 -0.67 -20.25 5.88
N HIS A 56 -1.26 -21.31 6.46
CA HIS A 56 -0.58 -22.19 7.41
C HIS A 56 0.61 -23.00 6.87
N GLU A 57 0.77 -23.13 5.54
CA GLU A 57 1.82 -23.98 4.95
C GLU A 57 2.38 -23.41 3.65
N THR A 58 2.84 -22.17 3.67
CA THR A 58 3.61 -21.65 2.54
C THR A 58 5.07 -21.46 2.91
N THR A 59 5.96 -22.10 2.16
CA THR A 59 7.39 -21.74 2.17
C THR A 59 7.50 -20.26 1.79
N ILE A 60 7.76 -19.40 2.78
CA ILE A 60 8.08 -18.00 2.55
C ILE A 60 9.29 -17.96 1.64
N VAL A 61 9.18 -17.24 0.53
CA VAL A 61 10.30 -17.02 -0.39
C VAL A 61 10.67 -15.55 -0.35
N SER A 62 11.97 -15.26 -0.38
CA SER A 62 12.48 -13.91 -0.40
C SER A 62 13.22 -13.60 -1.70
N CYS A 63 13.21 -12.33 -2.08
CA CYS A 63 14.09 -11.78 -3.09
C CYS A 63 15.41 -11.30 -2.45
N ALA A 64 16.46 -11.14 -3.25
CA ALA A 64 17.75 -10.60 -2.79
C ALA A 64 17.65 -9.18 -2.22
N CYS A 65 16.65 -8.39 -2.63
CA CYS A 65 16.38 -7.07 -2.07
C CYS A 65 15.73 -7.09 -0.67
N GLY A 66 15.34 -8.26 -0.16
CA GLY A 66 14.64 -8.40 1.11
C GLY A 66 13.11 -8.47 1.02
N ASP A 67 12.51 -8.25 -0.15
CA ASP A 67 11.06 -8.43 -0.33
C ASP A 67 10.67 -9.91 -0.14
N ILE A 68 9.55 -10.12 0.54
CA ILE A 68 9.05 -11.45 0.90
C ILE A 68 7.74 -11.75 0.18
N TYR A 69 7.52 -13.03 -0.12
CA TYR A 69 6.34 -13.50 -0.82
C TYR A 69 5.79 -14.75 -0.16
N CYS A 70 4.47 -14.85 -0.16
CA CYS A 70 3.78 -16.04 0.34
C CYS A 70 3.98 -17.27 -0.53
N SER A 71 4.54 -17.16 -1.74
CA SER A 71 4.79 -18.33 -2.59
C SER A 71 5.74 -17.98 -3.72
N LYS A 72 6.31 -19.02 -4.35
CA LYS A 72 7.07 -18.86 -5.59
C LYS A 72 6.23 -18.24 -6.70
N ALA A 73 4.95 -18.59 -6.78
CA ALA A 73 4.01 -18.01 -7.74
C ALA A 73 3.85 -16.50 -7.53
N CYS A 74 3.72 -16.03 -6.28
CA CYS A 74 3.67 -14.60 -5.99
C CYS A 74 5.00 -13.88 -6.31
N GLN A 75 6.14 -14.51 -6.01
CA GLN A 75 7.45 -13.95 -6.37
C GLN A 75 7.59 -13.78 -7.89
N VAL A 76 7.24 -14.81 -8.68
CA VAL A 76 7.26 -14.77 -10.14
C VAL A 76 6.27 -13.73 -10.67
N ALA A 77 5.04 -13.70 -10.15
CA ALA A 77 4.03 -12.73 -10.57
C ALA A 77 4.47 -11.27 -10.35
N ALA A 78 5.09 -10.95 -9.21
CA ALA A 78 5.64 -9.62 -8.98
C ALA A 78 6.82 -9.31 -9.91
N TRP A 79 7.72 -10.29 -10.08
CA TRP A 79 8.88 -10.19 -10.96
C TRP A 79 8.49 -9.86 -12.40
N GLU A 80 7.56 -10.62 -12.96
CA GLU A 80 7.05 -10.47 -14.33
C GLU A 80 6.06 -9.30 -14.48
N ARG A 81 5.74 -8.56 -13.42
CA ARG A 81 4.83 -7.39 -13.47
C ARG A 81 5.57 -6.07 -13.39
N TYR A 82 6.52 -5.93 -12.47
CA TYR A 82 7.27 -4.67 -12.25
C TYR A 82 8.60 -4.88 -11.54
N HIS A 83 8.68 -5.90 -10.67
CA HIS A 83 9.77 -6.00 -9.71
C HIS A 83 11.12 -6.27 -10.40
N CYS A 84 11.16 -6.96 -11.54
CA CYS A 84 12.42 -7.16 -12.27
C CYS A 84 13.12 -5.83 -12.65
N LEU A 85 12.33 -4.77 -12.90
CA LEU A 85 12.83 -3.43 -13.24
C LEU A 85 13.08 -2.54 -12.02
N LEU A 86 12.38 -2.80 -10.91
CA LEU A 86 12.43 -1.98 -9.68
C LEU A 86 13.28 -2.60 -8.55
N CYS A 87 13.72 -3.85 -8.70
CA CYS A 87 14.49 -4.55 -7.68
C CYS A 87 15.84 -3.86 -7.45
N PRO A 88 16.18 -3.43 -6.22
CA PRO A 88 17.51 -2.93 -5.95
C PRO A 88 18.56 -4.04 -5.90
N ALA A 89 18.16 -5.29 -5.60
CA ALA A 89 18.97 -6.51 -5.48
C ALA A 89 20.14 -6.49 -4.48
N HIS A 90 20.77 -5.33 -4.25
CA HIS A 90 21.89 -5.11 -3.36
C HIS A 90 21.93 -3.62 -2.95
N PRO A 91 22.43 -3.27 -1.75
CA PRO A 91 22.52 -1.88 -1.28
C PRO A 91 23.35 -0.92 -2.17
N ASP A 92 24.28 -1.47 -2.95
CA ASP A 92 25.22 -0.67 -3.75
C ASP A 92 24.74 -0.39 -5.19
N THR A 93 23.47 -0.67 -5.52
CA THR A 93 22.95 -0.44 -6.88
C THR A 93 22.38 0.97 -7.05
N PRO A 94 22.36 1.50 -8.29
CA PRO A 94 21.70 2.77 -8.56
C PRO A 94 20.20 2.77 -8.22
N MET A 95 19.54 1.62 -8.32
CA MET A 95 18.13 1.49 -7.93
C MET A 95 17.94 1.58 -6.42
N GLN A 96 18.89 1.10 -5.60
CA GLN A 96 18.84 1.32 -4.16
C GLN A 96 18.88 2.82 -3.81
N ALA A 97 19.71 3.62 -4.51
CA ALA A 97 19.76 5.06 -4.27
C ALA A 97 18.41 5.76 -4.52
N PHE A 98 17.65 5.31 -5.53
CA PHE A 98 16.27 5.77 -5.75
C PHE A 98 15.33 5.33 -4.61
N VAL A 99 15.44 4.07 -4.17
CA VAL A 99 14.61 3.52 -3.10
C VAL A 99 14.84 4.25 -1.79
N ASP A 100 16.10 4.46 -1.40
CA ASP A 100 16.47 5.17 -0.17
C ASP A 100 15.95 6.60 -0.20
N TYR A 101 16.22 7.31 -1.30
CA TYR A 101 15.74 8.69 -1.46
C TYR A 101 14.22 8.80 -1.37
N SER A 102 13.48 7.89 -2.03
CA SER A 102 12.02 7.88 -1.99
C SER A 102 11.49 7.55 -0.60
N THR A 103 12.16 6.65 0.13
CA THR A 103 11.75 6.29 1.50
C THR A 103 11.98 7.45 2.48
N GLU A 104 13.05 8.22 2.29
CA GLU A 104 13.37 9.38 3.14
C GLU A 104 12.52 10.62 2.81
N THR A 105 12.01 10.74 1.58
CA THR A 105 11.27 11.93 1.11
C THR A 105 9.77 11.70 1.03
N ASN A 106 9.32 10.80 0.16
CA ASN A 106 7.92 10.46 -0.01
C ASN A 106 7.76 9.08 -0.69
N GLU A 107 7.18 8.11 0.02
CA GLU A 107 7.01 6.74 -0.47
C GLU A 107 6.11 6.63 -1.72
N ILE A 108 5.28 7.65 -2.02
CA ILE A 108 4.48 7.70 -3.25
C ILE A 108 5.36 7.57 -4.50
N PHE A 109 6.62 8.02 -4.44
CA PHE A 109 7.54 7.88 -5.57
C PHE A 109 7.83 6.41 -5.91
N LEU A 110 7.82 5.51 -4.92
CA LEU A 110 7.97 4.06 -5.16
C LEU A 110 6.76 3.49 -5.92
N LEU A 111 5.56 3.94 -5.58
CA LEU A 111 4.32 3.57 -6.28
C LEU A 111 4.32 4.11 -7.72
N ALA A 112 4.73 5.36 -7.92
CA ALA A 112 4.86 5.95 -9.24
C ALA A 112 5.89 5.19 -10.10
N ALA A 113 7.04 4.84 -9.55
CA ALA A 113 8.03 4.00 -10.22
C ALA A 113 7.48 2.60 -10.56
N GLN A 114 6.73 1.98 -9.65
CA GLN A 114 6.06 0.70 -9.90
C GLN A 114 5.07 0.78 -11.08
N VAL A 115 4.34 1.90 -11.21
CA VAL A 115 3.48 2.17 -12.38
C VAL A 115 4.30 2.24 -13.66
N LEU A 116 5.36 3.04 -13.70
CA LEU A 116 6.21 3.19 -14.89
C LEU A 116 6.83 1.85 -15.29
N CYS A 117 7.39 1.10 -14.34
CA CYS A 117 7.91 -0.26 -14.58
C CYS A 117 6.82 -1.20 -15.12
N SER A 118 5.60 -1.13 -14.59
CA SER A 118 4.47 -1.94 -15.07
C SER A 118 4.09 -1.59 -16.51
N ILE A 119 4.15 -0.31 -16.91
CA ILE A 119 3.89 0.11 -18.30
C ILE A 119 4.94 -0.48 -19.22
N VAL A 120 6.23 -0.37 -18.86
CA VAL A 120 7.34 -0.94 -19.64
C VAL A 120 7.16 -2.44 -19.85
N VAL A 121 6.91 -3.18 -18.76
CA VAL A 121 6.73 -4.64 -18.83
C VAL A 121 5.50 -5.01 -19.65
N ARG A 122 4.36 -4.32 -19.47
CA ARG A 122 3.15 -4.58 -20.25
C ARG A 122 3.36 -4.32 -21.75
N TYR A 123 4.07 -3.25 -22.10
CA TYR A 123 4.44 -2.98 -23.49
C TYR A 123 5.39 -4.04 -24.05
N ALA A 124 6.37 -4.48 -23.27
CA ALA A 124 7.32 -5.51 -23.70
C ALA A 124 6.63 -6.86 -23.97
N VAL A 125 5.57 -7.19 -23.21
CA VAL A 125 4.74 -8.38 -23.42
C VAL A 125 3.76 -8.20 -24.59
N SER A 126 3.15 -7.03 -24.71
CA SER A 126 2.18 -6.68 -25.74
C SER A 126 2.45 -5.26 -26.23
N PRO A 127 3.13 -5.06 -27.38
CA PRO A 127 3.61 -3.76 -27.86
C PRO A 127 2.50 -2.85 -28.39
N ASP A 128 1.56 -2.53 -27.50
CA ASP A 128 0.48 -1.55 -27.64
C ASP A 128 0.56 -0.58 -26.46
N MET A 129 1.02 0.64 -26.74
CA MET A 129 1.22 1.66 -25.70
C MET A 129 -0.10 2.10 -25.06
N ALA A 130 -1.19 2.12 -25.82
CA ALA A 130 -2.50 2.51 -25.30
C ALA A 130 -3.00 1.46 -24.31
N ASP A 131 -2.83 0.16 -24.63
CA ASP A 131 -3.16 -0.90 -23.68
C ASP A 131 -2.24 -0.90 -22.45
N ALA A 132 -0.93 -0.68 -22.65
CA ALA A 132 0.06 -0.65 -21.58
C ALA A 132 -0.20 0.48 -20.57
N ARG A 133 -0.64 1.66 -21.03
CA ARG A 133 -0.98 2.81 -20.18
C ARG A 133 -2.42 2.83 -19.66
N ARG A 134 -3.32 2.06 -20.26
CA ARG A 134 -4.75 2.04 -19.92
C ARG A 134 -5.08 2.04 -18.41
N PRO A 135 -4.38 1.29 -17.53
CA PRO A 135 -4.70 1.26 -16.09
C PRO A 135 -4.51 2.58 -15.38
N VAL A 136 -3.68 3.49 -15.92
CA VAL A 136 -3.37 4.78 -15.30
C VAL A 136 -3.94 5.97 -16.06
N ASP A 137 -4.05 5.88 -17.39
CA ASP A 137 -4.63 6.95 -18.21
C ASP A 137 -6.10 7.26 -17.83
N VAL A 138 -6.81 6.29 -17.23
CA VAL A 138 -8.18 6.51 -16.71
C VAL A 138 -8.22 7.34 -15.43
N PHE A 139 -7.09 7.49 -14.73
CA PHE A 139 -6.97 8.24 -13.48
C PHE A 139 -6.11 9.50 -13.62
N CYS A 140 -5.30 9.65 -14.66
CA CYS A 140 -4.36 10.76 -14.81
C CYS A 140 -5.00 12.11 -14.45
N LYS A 141 -4.46 12.71 -13.39
CA LYS A 141 -4.90 13.97 -12.82
C LYS A 141 -3.94 15.11 -13.20
N LEU A 142 -4.11 16.23 -12.51
CA LEU A 142 -3.17 17.35 -12.51
C LEU A 142 -1.79 16.89 -12.02
N PRO A 143 -0.70 17.54 -12.48
CA PRO A 143 0.64 17.32 -11.93
C PRO A 143 0.66 17.52 -10.41
N TRP A 144 1.51 16.77 -9.70
CA TRP A 144 1.56 16.80 -8.23
C TRP A 144 1.66 18.21 -7.63
N TRP A 145 2.49 19.09 -8.20
CA TRP A 145 2.62 20.46 -7.72
C TRP A 145 1.31 21.27 -7.82
N GLU A 146 0.42 20.97 -8.77
CA GLU A 146 -0.89 21.62 -8.85
C GLU A 146 -1.87 21.06 -7.81
N VAL A 147 -1.73 19.78 -7.46
CA VAL A 147 -2.54 19.14 -6.42
C VAL A 147 -2.20 19.74 -5.05
N VAL A 148 -0.93 19.73 -4.66
CA VAL A 148 -0.50 20.24 -3.35
C VAL A 148 -0.61 21.77 -3.25
N ALA A 149 -0.57 22.49 -4.38
CA ALA A 149 -0.71 23.94 -4.40
C ALA A 149 -2.08 24.44 -3.90
N VAL A 150 -3.12 23.59 -3.91
CA VAL A 150 -4.47 23.99 -3.47
C VAL A 150 -4.49 24.36 -1.98
N ASN A 151 -3.69 23.65 -1.16
CA ASN A 151 -3.56 23.87 0.28
C ASN A 151 -2.22 24.53 0.65
N ALA A 152 -1.59 25.25 -0.28
CA ALA A 152 -0.27 25.82 -0.05
C ALA A 152 -0.26 26.88 1.06
N GLU A 153 0.46 26.59 2.14
CA GLU A 153 0.83 27.57 3.16
C GLU A 153 2.13 28.28 2.75
N LEU A 154 1.98 29.46 2.15
CA LEU A 154 3.12 30.21 1.62
C LEU A 154 3.85 30.99 2.73
N GLU A 155 5.18 30.94 2.71
CA GLU A 155 6.02 31.80 3.56
C GLU A 155 5.88 33.29 3.19
N GLU A 156 6.22 34.20 4.11
CA GLU A 156 6.08 35.64 3.88
C GLU A 156 6.92 36.10 2.66
N GLY A 157 6.23 36.51 1.60
CA GLY A 157 6.84 36.95 0.34
C GLY A 157 7.10 35.86 -0.69
N GLN A 158 6.80 34.59 -0.39
CA GLN A 158 6.88 33.48 -1.33
C GLN A 158 5.69 33.53 -2.30
N THR A 159 5.98 33.34 -3.58
CA THR A 159 4.95 33.18 -4.62
C THR A 159 4.54 31.73 -4.77
N LEU A 160 3.32 31.50 -5.27
CA LEU A 160 2.83 30.14 -5.54
C LEU A 160 3.72 29.38 -6.55
N ASP A 161 4.30 30.08 -7.52
CA ASP A 161 5.22 29.46 -8.48
C ASP A 161 6.55 29.03 -7.84
N GLU A 162 7.08 29.83 -6.92
CA GLU A 162 8.27 29.45 -6.13
C GLU A 162 7.97 28.24 -5.25
N TYR A 163 6.79 28.17 -4.64
CA TYR A 163 6.34 26.99 -3.88
C TYR A 163 6.23 25.76 -4.79
N CYS A 164 5.54 25.85 -5.93
CA CYS A 164 5.43 24.75 -6.89
C CYS A 164 6.78 24.29 -7.45
N SER A 165 7.75 25.21 -7.57
CA SER A 165 9.10 24.88 -8.06
C SER A 165 9.82 23.90 -7.15
N ILE A 166 9.59 23.95 -5.84
CA ILE A 166 10.19 23.00 -4.88
C ILE A 166 9.80 21.57 -5.24
N PHE A 167 8.51 21.34 -5.54
CA PHE A 167 7.99 20.03 -5.92
C PHE A 167 8.47 19.60 -7.31
N ARG A 168 8.60 20.53 -8.26
CA ARG A 168 9.17 20.24 -9.59
C ARG A 168 10.62 19.78 -9.46
N ASP A 169 11.46 20.52 -8.74
CA ASP A 169 12.87 20.19 -8.53
C ASP A 169 13.03 18.84 -7.82
N LEU A 170 12.17 18.57 -6.82
CA LEU A 170 12.10 17.29 -6.12
C LEU A 170 11.78 16.13 -7.09
N LEU A 171 10.76 16.29 -7.94
CA LEU A 171 10.38 15.26 -8.92
C LEU A 171 11.44 15.07 -10.01
N GLU A 172 12.07 16.14 -10.49
CA GLU A 172 13.16 16.05 -11.47
C GLU A 172 14.31 15.21 -10.93
N TYR A 173 14.73 15.49 -9.70
CA TYR A 173 15.81 14.73 -9.07
C TYR A 173 15.40 13.27 -8.82
N THR A 174 14.20 13.05 -8.28
CA THR A 174 13.63 11.71 -8.05
C THR A 174 13.59 10.87 -9.32
N LEU A 175 13.05 11.44 -10.40
CA LEU A 175 12.94 10.80 -11.71
C LEU A 175 14.33 10.49 -12.28
N SER A 176 15.31 11.39 -12.09
CA SER A 176 16.69 11.13 -12.54
C SER A 176 17.32 9.92 -11.85
N LEU A 177 17.11 9.76 -10.53
CA LEU A 177 17.57 8.59 -9.77
C LEU A 177 16.86 7.31 -10.27
N PHE A 178 15.54 7.37 -10.41
CA PHE A 178 14.75 6.24 -10.92
C PHE A 178 15.23 5.79 -12.30
N LEU A 179 15.37 6.71 -13.26
CA LEU A 179 15.77 6.37 -14.63
C LEU A 179 17.20 5.81 -14.69
N HIS A 180 18.10 6.26 -13.79
CA HIS A 180 19.43 5.66 -13.68
C HIS A 180 19.36 4.22 -13.16
N GLY A 181 18.57 3.97 -12.11
CA GLY A 181 18.29 2.62 -11.59
C GLY A 181 17.64 1.71 -12.62
N LEU A 182 16.63 2.20 -13.32
CA LEU A 182 15.87 1.47 -14.33
C LEU A 182 16.79 1.02 -15.48
N LYS A 183 17.59 1.95 -16.02
CA LYS A 183 18.57 1.63 -17.07
C LYS A 183 19.62 0.63 -16.60
N PHE A 184 20.09 0.74 -15.36
CA PHE A 184 21.02 -0.24 -14.79
C PHE A 184 20.38 -1.63 -14.72
N ASN A 185 19.15 -1.74 -14.22
CA ASN A 185 18.44 -3.00 -14.08
C ASN A 185 18.14 -3.67 -15.43
N VAL A 186 17.67 -2.91 -16.43
CA VAL A 186 17.43 -3.45 -17.79
C VAL A 186 18.73 -4.05 -18.37
N ASN A 187 19.83 -3.31 -18.32
CA ASN A 187 21.14 -3.81 -18.79
C ASN A 187 21.58 -5.07 -18.03
N HIS A 188 21.36 -5.11 -16.71
CA HIS A 188 21.72 -6.25 -15.89
C HIS A 188 20.89 -7.50 -16.23
N LEU A 189 19.58 -7.35 -16.46
CA LEU A 189 18.68 -8.44 -16.85
C LEU A 189 19.08 -9.08 -18.18
N VAL A 190 19.43 -8.26 -19.17
CA VAL A 190 19.88 -8.73 -20.50
C VAL A 190 21.14 -9.60 -20.41
N ILE A 191 22.00 -9.38 -19.41
CA ILE A 191 23.27 -10.09 -19.25
C ILE A 191 23.12 -11.34 -18.34
N HIS A 192 22.38 -11.22 -17.24
CA HIS A 192 22.48 -12.17 -16.12
C HIS A 192 21.28 -13.09 -15.94
N ASP A 193 20.13 -12.84 -16.58
CA ASP A 193 18.89 -13.65 -16.48
C ASP A 193 18.68 -14.25 -15.07
N ASN A 194 18.40 -13.38 -14.11
CA ASN A 194 18.20 -13.75 -12.70
C ASN A 194 16.73 -13.99 -12.37
N HIS A 195 15.95 -14.50 -13.34
CA HIS A 195 14.54 -14.80 -13.12
C HIS A 195 14.37 -15.76 -11.93
N PRO A 196 13.39 -15.51 -11.01
CA PRO A 196 13.21 -16.35 -9.83
C PRO A 196 12.89 -17.80 -10.20
N ASP A 197 12.12 -18.03 -11.27
CA ASP A 197 11.89 -19.36 -11.83
C ASP A 197 12.93 -19.67 -12.92
N PRO A 198 13.84 -20.65 -12.72
CA PRO A 198 14.87 -21.00 -13.69
C PRO A 198 14.32 -21.63 -14.98
N ASP A 199 13.07 -22.09 -14.98
CA ASP A 199 12.41 -22.68 -16.15
C ASP A 199 11.54 -21.65 -16.90
N SER A 200 11.44 -20.40 -16.43
CA SER A 200 10.68 -19.36 -17.11
C SER A 200 11.34 -18.95 -18.43
N CYS A 201 10.52 -18.69 -19.43
CA CYS A 201 10.95 -18.11 -20.71
C CYS A 201 10.64 -16.60 -20.82
N PHE A 202 10.21 -15.97 -19.72
CA PHE A 202 9.77 -14.58 -19.71
C PHE A 202 10.81 -13.63 -20.32
N LEU A 203 12.04 -13.60 -19.78
CA LEU A 203 13.11 -12.71 -20.27
C LEU A 203 13.57 -13.04 -21.70
N ALA A 204 13.29 -14.25 -22.20
CA ALA A 204 13.57 -14.62 -23.59
C ALA A 204 12.46 -14.24 -24.57
N THR A 205 11.26 -13.91 -24.09
CA THR A 205 10.09 -13.57 -24.92
C THR A 205 9.82 -12.06 -24.99
N VAL A 206 10.36 -11.28 -24.05
CA VAL A 206 10.18 -9.82 -24.01
C VAL A 206 11.41 -9.08 -24.53
N ASP A 207 11.18 -7.95 -25.21
CA ASP A 207 12.23 -7.01 -25.62
C ASP A 207 12.20 -5.77 -24.72
N LEU A 208 12.97 -5.82 -23.62
CA LEU A 208 13.01 -4.73 -22.65
C LEU A 208 13.74 -3.49 -23.18
N ASP A 209 14.78 -3.65 -24.00
CA ASP A 209 15.49 -2.51 -24.60
C ASP A 209 14.57 -1.78 -25.59
N GLY A 210 13.89 -2.51 -26.47
CA GLY A 210 12.89 -1.93 -27.38
C GLY A 210 11.70 -1.31 -26.64
N ALA A 211 11.26 -1.91 -25.53
CA ALA A 211 10.21 -1.34 -24.70
C ALA A 211 10.64 -0.03 -24.02
N MET A 212 11.89 0.06 -23.54
CA MET A 212 12.45 1.29 -22.99
C MET A 212 12.45 2.42 -24.04
N GLU A 213 12.94 2.15 -25.26
CA GLU A 213 12.93 3.14 -26.35
C GLU A 213 11.51 3.60 -26.72
N ALA A 214 10.56 2.67 -26.78
CA ALA A 214 9.16 2.98 -27.09
C ALA A 214 8.48 3.79 -25.98
N CYS A 215 8.74 3.46 -24.71
CA CYS A 215 8.25 4.21 -23.56
C CYS A 215 8.83 5.63 -23.50
N GLU A 216 10.12 5.79 -23.79
CA GLU A 216 10.76 7.11 -23.89
C GLU A 216 10.13 7.94 -25.03
N ALA A 217 9.97 7.36 -26.22
CA ALA A 217 9.33 8.04 -27.35
C ALA A 217 7.85 8.40 -27.10
N ALA A 218 7.17 7.69 -26.21
CA ALA A 218 5.78 7.94 -25.82
C ALA A 218 5.63 8.88 -24.60
N GLY A 219 6.73 9.41 -24.07
CA GLY A 219 6.75 10.33 -22.92
C GLY A 219 6.44 9.67 -21.58
N VAL A 220 6.57 8.35 -21.45
CA VAL A 220 6.35 7.62 -20.17
C VAL A 220 7.40 8.00 -19.12
N PHE A 221 8.57 8.48 -19.55
CA PHE A 221 9.66 8.90 -18.67
C PHE A 221 9.80 10.41 -18.58
N ASP A 222 8.84 11.17 -19.08
CA ASP A 222 8.85 12.62 -18.99
C ASP A 222 8.43 13.08 -17.60
N LEU A 223 8.98 14.21 -17.16
CA LEU A 223 8.64 14.83 -15.87
C LEU A 223 7.13 15.05 -15.75
N ASP A 224 6.49 15.55 -16.80
CA ASP A 224 5.05 15.83 -16.81
C ASP A 224 4.23 14.57 -16.55
N PHE A 225 4.59 13.44 -17.19
CA PHE A 225 3.87 12.18 -16.96
C PHE A 225 4.14 11.63 -15.56
N PHE A 226 5.39 11.66 -15.10
CA PHE A 226 5.73 11.23 -13.74
C PHE A 226 4.98 12.07 -12.69
N ALA A 227 4.91 13.38 -12.87
CA ALA A 227 4.19 14.29 -11.99
C ALA A 227 2.68 14.03 -11.98
N GLN A 228 2.08 13.67 -13.13
CA GLN A 228 0.67 13.28 -13.21
C GLN A 228 0.41 11.94 -12.51
N VAL A 229 1.34 10.99 -12.57
CA VAL A 229 1.25 9.72 -11.84
C VAL A 229 1.34 9.97 -10.33
N VAL A 230 2.25 10.83 -9.88
CA VAL A 230 2.35 11.20 -8.45
C VAL A 230 1.09 11.94 -8.00
N GLY A 231 0.62 12.95 -8.76
CA GLY A 231 -0.62 13.67 -8.46
C GLY A 231 -1.87 12.78 -8.49
N MET A 232 -1.86 11.72 -9.29
CA MET A 232 -2.89 10.68 -9.27
C MET A 232 -2.89 9.93 -7.93
N PHE A 233 -1.73 9.54 -7.39
CA PHE A 233 -1.67 8.90 -6.07
C PHE A 233 -2.07 9.87 -4.96
N GLU A 234 -1.62 11.12 -5.02
CA GLU A 234 -1.97 12.16 -4.03
C GLU A 234 -3.49 12.33 -3.88
N MET A 235 -4.26 12.30 -4.98
CA MET A 235 -5.71 12.53 -4.92
C MET A 235 -6.60 11.28 -4.90
N ASN A 236 -6.08 10.11 -5.27
CA ASN A 236 -6.92 8.91 -5.49
C ASN A 236 -6.39 7.69 -4.73
N ASN A 237 -5.37 7.85 -3.88
CA ASN A 237 -4.93 6.74 -3.09
C ASN A 237 -6.04 6.28 -2.14
N ILE A 238 -6.04 4.98 -1.91
CA ILE A 238 -6.90 4.36 -0.93
C ILE A 238 -5.98 3.70 0.09
N SER A 239 -6.24 3.99 1.37
CA SER A 239 -5.59 3.28 2.46
C SER A 239 -5.91 1.79 2.36
N LEU A 240 -4.88 0.98 2.21
CA LEU A 240 -4.96 -0.47 2.22
C LEU A 240 -4.62 -0.93 3.63
N GLU A 241 -5.63 -1.40 4.33
CA GLU A 241 -5.50 -1.94 5.68
C GLU A 241 -5.93 -3.41 5.65
N ILE A 242 -4.99 -4.31 5.89
CA ILE A 242 -5.28 -5.74 5.99
C ILE A 242 -5.07 -6.15 7.43
N ARG A 243 -6.18 -6.50 8.08
CA ARG A 243 -6.20 -6.82 9.50
C ARG A 243 -5.22 -7.93 9.86
N HIS A 244 -4.42 -7.68 10.89
CA HIS A 244 -3.50 -8.65 11.44
C HIS A 244 -4.30 -9.87 11.89
N PRO A 245 -3.96 -11.10 11.50
CA PRO A 245 -4.92 -12.18 11.70
C PRO A 245 -5.00 -12.67 13.16
N LEU A 246 -4.12 -12.18 14.05
CA LEU A 246 -4.31 -12.25 15.51
C LEU A 246 -5.45 -11.36 16.03
N ASN A 247 -5.77 -10.25 15.38
CA ASN A 247 -6.90 -9.39 15.77
C ASN A 247 -8.25 -10.08 15.52
N HIS A 248 -8.34 -10.93 14.49
CA HIS A 248 -9.53 -11.77 14.29
C HIS A 248 -9.76 -12.72 15.48
N ILE A 249 -8.68 -13.29 16.02
CA ILE A 249 -8.73 -14.17 17.20
C ILE A 249 -9.15 -13.38 18.45
N ILE A 250 -8.65 -12.15 18.63
CA ILE A 250 -9.05 -11.27 19.73
C ILE A 250 -10.55 -10.93 19.65
N MET A 251 -11.07 -10.61 18.47
CA MET A 251 -12.50 -10.33 18.31
C MET A 251 -13.39 -11.55 18.60
N GLU A 252 -12.88 -12.75 18.33
CA GLU A 252 -13.53 -14.01 18.69
C GLU A 252 -13.43 -14.35 20.20
N GLU A 253 -12.78 -13.53 21.04
CA GLU A 253 -12.72 -13.71 22.51
C GLU A 253 -14.10 -13.70 23.18
N HIS A 254 -15.13 -13.18 22.49
CA HIS A 254 -16.52 -13.26 22.94
C HIS A 254 -17.26 -14.53 22.49
N HIS A 255 -16.60 -15.44 21.78
CA HIS A 255 -17.16 -16.73 21.45
C HIS A 255 -17.10 -17.66 22.68
N PRO A 256 -18.22 -18.25 23.14
CA PRO A 256 -18.29 -19.04 24.38
C PRO A 256 -17.44 -20.33 24.37
N ASP A 257 -16.83 -20.67 23.24
CA ASP A 257 -16.04 -21.89 23.03
C ASP A 257 -14.51 -21.65 23.01
N THR A 258 -14.06 -20.39 23.16
CA THR A 258 -12.61 -20.06 23.18
C THR A 258 -11.96 -20.65 24.43
N SER A 259 -10.89 -21.45 24.24
CA SER A 259 -10.27 -22.17 25.35
C SER A 259 -9.50 -21.23 26.28
N GLN A 260 -9.51 -21.53 27.58
CA GLN A 260 -8.73 -20.76 28.58
C GLN A 260 -7.22 -20.71 28.23
N GLU A 261 -6.71 -21.73 27.56
CA GLU A 261 -5.33 -21.79 27.07
C GLU A 261 -5.05 -20.72 26.03
N VAL A 262 -5.96 -20.54 25.06
CA VAL A 262 -5.89 -19.47 24.04
C VAL A 262 -5.91 -18.10 24.68
N MET A 263 -6.85 -17.84 25.58
CA MET A 263 -6.95 -16.56 26.28
C MET A 263 -5.68 -16.21 27.07
N THR A 264 -5.10 -17.21 27.76
CA THR A 264 -3.89 -17.00 28.56
C THR A 264 -2.68 -16.73 27.67
N TRP A 265 -2.59 -17.43 26.53
CA TRP A 265 -1.53 -17.22 25.56
C TRP A 265 -1.64 -15.84 24.91
N LEU A 266 -2.83 -15.45 24.43
CA LEU A 266 -3.09 -14.14 23.83
C LEU A 266 -2.73 -13.02 24.80
N ALA A 267 -3.24 -13.06 26.04
CA ALA A 267 -2.92 -12.04 27.04
C ALA A 267 -1.40 -11.90 27.30
N THR A 268 -0.66 -13.01 27.27
CA THR A 268 0.80 -13.00 27.46
C THR A 268 1.52 -12.38 26.26
N VAL A 269 1.14 -12.78 25.05
CA VAL A 269 1.76 -12.28 23.81
C VAL A 269 1.41 -10.81 23.60
N SER A 270 0.14 -10.44 23.73
CA SER A 270 -0.34 -9.06 23.63
C SER A 270 0.42 -8.13 24.58
N ALA A 271 0.54 -8.49 25.86
CA ALA A 271 1.30 -7.68 26.83
C ALA A 271 2.79 -7.55 26.48
N THR A 272 3.39 -8.59 25.90
CA THR A 272 4.81 -8.56 25.52
C THR A 272 5.05 -7.72 24.27
N VAL A 273 4.17 -7.85 23.27
CA VAL A 273 4.22 -7.06 22.03
C VAL A 273 3.93 -5.60 22.32
N GLN A 274 2.93 -5.31 23.15
CA GLN A 274 2.65 -3.96 23.63
C GLN A 274 3.87 -3.30 24.25
N ALA A 275 4.49 -3.97 25.22
CA ALA A 275 5.70 -3.45 25.86
C ALA A 275 6.86 -3.24 24.87
N LYS A 276 6.97 -4.04 23.81
CA LYS A 276 7.99 -3.86 22.75
C LYS A 276 7.69 -2.62 21.89
N LEU A 277 6.45 -2.47 21.45
CA LEU A 277 6.03 -1.34 20.63
C LEU A 277 6.15 -0.01 21.40
N GLU A 278 5.78 0.02 22.68
CA GLU A 278 6.00 1.18 23.56
C GLU A 278 7.49 1.55 23.72
N LEU A 279 8.40 0.56 23.64
CA LEU A 279 9.84 0.81 23.70
C LEU A 279 10.42 1.32 22.38
N ASP A 280 9.93 0.81 21.26
CA ASP A 280 10.38 1.23 19.92
C ASP A 280 9.82 2.60 19.52
N HIS A 281 8.59 2.86 19.95
CA HIS A 281 7.83 4.08 19.67
C HIS A 281 7.31 4.66 20.99
N PRO A 282 8.18 5.28 21.82
CA PRO A 282 7.74 5.90 23.04
C PRO A 282 6.71 6.98 22.71
N HIS A 283 5.47 6.80 23.20
CA HIS A 283 4.33 7.67 22.91
C HIS A 283 4.73 9.15 22.92
N THR A 284 4.55 9.83 21.80
CA THR A 284 4.33 11.28 21.78
C THR A 284 2.91 11.50 22.27
N GLU A 285 2.72 12.33 23.30
CA GLU A 285 1.48 12.51 24.07
C GLU A 285 0.27 13.10 23.29
N GLU A 286 0.10 12.84 21.99
CA GLU A 286 -0.94 13.51 21.17
C GLU A 286 -2.23 12.73 20.91
N ASP A 287 -2.27 11.40 20.97
CA ASP A 287 -3.53 10.66 20.81
C ASP A 287 -4.01 10.11 22.14
N GLY A 288 -4.73 10.96 22.88
CA GLY A 288 -5.41 10.66 24.14
C GLY A 288 -6.68 9.84 23.97
N GLU A 289 -6.75 8.94 23.00
CA GLU A 289 -7.87 8.01 22.86
C GLU A 289 -7.57 6.73 23.67
N GLU A 290 -8.34 6.53 24.74
CA GLU A 290 -8.44 5.22 25.38
C GLU A 290 -9.10 4.27 24.37
N VAL A 291 -8.31 3.66 23.49
CA VAL A 291 -8.78 2.58 22.62
C VAL A 291 -9.15 1.40 23.54
N ASP A 292 -10.43 1.04 23.58
CA ASP A 292 -10.96 -0.04 24.42
C ASP A 292 -10.49 -1.39 23.84
N GLY A 293 -9.29 -1.83 24.23
CA GLY A 293 -8.69 -3.10 23.81
C GLY A 293 -7.35 -2.94 23.11
N TRP A 294 -6.41 -3.84 23.41
CA TRP A 294 -5.12 -3.92 22.72
C TRP A 294 -5.27 -4.67 21.39
N GLU A 295 -4.80 -4.09 20.30
CA GLU A 295 -4.75 -4.72 18.98
C GLU A 295 -3.30 -4.88 18.47
N PHE A 296 -3.07 -5.92 17.68
CA PHE A 296 -1.83 -6.08 16.92
C PHE A 296 -1.80 -5.09 15.75
N PRO A 297 -0.63 -4.58 15.35
CA PRO A 297 -0.55 -3.67 14.22
C PRO A 297 -0.98 -4.37 12.92
N ASP A 298 -1.88 -3.74 12.17
CA ASP A 298 -2.36 -4.26 10.90
C ASP A 298 -1.29 -4.13 9.80
N LEU A 299 -1.56 -4.69 8.61
CA LEU A 299 -0.73 -4.44 7.44
C LEU A 299 -1.26 -3.18 6.75
N ASP A 300 -0.45 -2.13 6.77
CA ASP A 300 -0.78 -0.83 6.19
C ASP A 300 -0.07 -0.62 4.87
N GLY A 301 -0.79 -0.04 3.93
CA GLY A 301 -0.26 0.28 2.63
C GLY A 301 -1.11 1.27 1.87
N THR A 302 -0.67 1.53 0.65
CA THR A 302 -1.39 2.37 -0.30
C THR A 302 -1.73 1.54 -1.53
N ALA A 303 -2.96 1.67 -2.02
CA ALA A 303 -3.41 1.01 -3.23
C ALA A 303 -4.21 1.95 -4.13
N LEU A 304 -4.34 1.54 -5.40
CA LEU A 304 -5.15 2.21 -6.41
C LEU A 304 -6.11 1.18 -7.01
N PHE A 305 -7.39 1.28 -6.63
CA PHE A 305 -8.43 0.36 -7.07
C PHE A 305 -9.36 1.07 -8.05
N SER A 306 -9.16 0.79 -9.32
CA SER A 306 -9.76 1.57 -10.40
C SER A 306 -11.26 1.86 -10.30
N LEU A 307 -12.05 0.88 -9.83
CA LEU A 307 -13.49 1.03 -9.66
C LEU A 307 -13.87 1.74 -8.36
N ILE A 308 -13.06 1.56 -7.31
CA ILE A 308 -13.34 2.07 -5.96
C ILE A 308 -12.96 3.54 -5.88
N CYS A 309 -11.85 3.95 -6.51
CA CYS A 309 -11.42 5.35 -6.61
C CYS A 309 -12.41 6.26 -7.37
N MET A 310 -13.48 5.69 -7.97
CA MET A 310 -14.56 6.44 -8.60
C MET A 310 -15.80 6.61 -7.70
N MET A 311 -15.84 5.97 -6.53
CA MET A 311 -16.97 6.06 -5.59
C MET A 311 -16.83 7.31 -4.76
N ASN A 312 -17.86 8.16 -4.75
CA ASN A 312 -17.85 9.41 -3.99
C ASN A 312 -18.06 9.19 -2.50
N HIS A 313 -17.79 10.24 -1.72
CA HIS A 313 -18.00 10.25 -0.28
C HIS A 313 -19.48 10.42 0.11
N SER A 314 -19.89 9.79 1.20
CA SER A 314 -21.07 10.15 2.00
C SER A 314 -20.81 9.86 3.48
N CYS A 315 -21.24 10.75 4.39
CA CYS A 315 -21.20 10.48 5.84
C CYS A 315 -22.28 9.48 6.29
N THR A 316 -23.14 9.06 5.35
CA THR A 316 -24.06 7.92 5.45
C THR A 316 -23.86 7.05 4.21
N PRO A 317 -22.74 6.29 4.14
CA PRO A 317 -22.40 5.51 2.97
C PRO A 317 -23.39 4.34 2.79
N ASN A 318 -23.63 3.94 1.55
CA ASN A 318 -24.48 2.77 1.24
C ASN A 318 -23.66 1.54 0.84
N VAL A 319 -22.33 1.70 0.71
CA VAL A 319 -21.37 0.62 0.51
C VAL A 319 -20.15 0.81 1.39
N ALA A 320 -19.50 -0.28 1.77
CA ALA A 320 -18.20 -0.30 2.43
C ALA A 320 -17.16 -1.03 1.59
N VAL A 321 -15.91 -0.64 1.73
CA VAL A 321 -14.76 -1.34 1.12
C VAL A 321 -14.14 -2.25 2.18
N THR A 322 -13.90 -3.50 1.79
CA THR A 322 -13.21 -4.50 2.64
C THR A 322 -12.01 -5.03 1.88
N TYR A 323 -10.92 -5.34 2.59
CA TYR A 323 -9.70 -5.85 2.00
C TYR A 323 -9.43 -7.28 2.45
N GLU A 324 -9.27 -8.18 1.50
CA GLU A 324 -8.83 -9.55 1.75
C GLU A 324 -7.72 -9.90 0.76
N THR A 325 -6.48 -10.08 1.26
CA THR A 325 -5.35 -10.58 0.45
C THR A 325 -5.17 -9.84 -0.88
N GLY A 326 -5.10 -8.51 -0.83
CA GLY A 326 -4.85 -7.68 -2.02
C GLY A 326 -6.05 -7.54 -2.97
N VAL A 327 -7.21 -8.09 -2.58
CA VAL A 327 -8.49 -7.87 -3.24
C VAL A 327 -9.31 -6.91 -2.39
N ALA A 328 -9.76 -5.82 -3.01
CA ALA A 328 -10.75 -4.95 -2.41
C ALA A 328 -12.15 -5.35 -2.88
N THR A 329 -13.05 -5.57 -1.93
CA THR A 329 -14.44 -5.96 -2.16
C THR A 329 -15.35 -4.84 -1.68
N VAL A 330 -16.27 -4.41 -2.54
CA VAL A 330 -17.29 -3.42 -2.19
C VAL A 330 -18.56 -4.16 -1.79
N VAL A 331 -19.01 -3.94 -0.56
CA VAL A 331 -20.16 -4.63 0.05
C VAL A 331 -21.26 -3.61 0.30
N ALA A 332 -22.50 -3.94 -0.07
CA ALA A 332 -23.67 -3.11 0.22
C ALA A 332 -23.97 -3.13 1.73
N LEU A 333 -24.16 -1.95 2.30
CA LEU A 333 -24.58 -1.77 3.70
C LEU A 333 -26.10 -1.77 3.84
N ASP A 334 -26.81 -1.35 2.79
CA ASP A 334 -28.26 -1.26 2.70
C ASP A 334 -28.79 -1.76 1.35
N ASP A 335 -30.11 -1.81 1.20
CA ASP A 335 -30.75 -2.08 -0.10
C ASP A 335 -30.46 -0.93 -1.09
N ILE A 336 -29.90 -1.26 -2.26
CA ILE A 336 -29.51 -0.30 -3.30
C ILE A 336 -30.43 -0.45 -4.51
N SER A 337 -31.09 0.64 -4.91
CA SER A 337 -31.98 0.68 -6.08
C SER A 337 -31.22 1.01 -7.37
N ALA A 338 -31.80 0.63 -8.51
CA ALA A 338 -31.22 0.93 -9.81
C ALA A 338 -31.20 2.45 -10.05
N GLY A 339 -30.00 3.01 -10.23
CA GLY A 339 -29.78 4.45 -10.43
C GLY A 339 -29.25 5.16 -9.20
N ASP A 340 -29.19 4.49 -8.04
CA ASP A 340 -28.55 5.03 -6.85
C ASP A 340 -27.04 5.12 -7.06
N GLU A 341 -26.44 6.19 -6.56
CA GLU A 341 -24.99 6.36 -6.53
C GLU A 341 -24.40 5.49 -5.42
N LEU A 342 -23.27 4.84 -5.70
CA LEU A 342 -22.53 4.08 -4.70
C LEU A 342 -21.56 5.02 -3.99
N CYS A 343 -21.75 5.20 -2.68
CA CYS A 343 -20.93 6.08 -1.87
C CYS A 343 -20.26 5.31 -0.72
N ILE A 344 -18.97 5.57 -0.53
CA ILE A 344 -18.15 5.09 0.58
C ILE A 344 -17.91 6.24 1.58
N SER A 345 -17.41 5.96 2.78
CA SER A 345 -16.82 7.02 3.62
C SER A 345 -15.34 7.18 3.28
N TYR A 346 -14.83 8.41 3.37
CA TYR A 346 -13.41 8.74 3.18
C TYR A 346 -12.73 9.03 4.52
N ILE A 347 -13.52 9.21 5.56
CA ILE A 347 -13.15 9.72 6.87
C ILE A 347 -13.89 8.94 7.95
N ASP A 348 -13.54 9.16 9.21
CA ASP A 348 -14.34 8.66 10.32
C ASP A 348 -15.68 9.38 10.37
N THR A 349 -16.77 8.62 10.39
CA THR A 349 -18.13 9.14 10.46
C THR A 349 -18.63 9.36 11.89
N ASP A 350 -17.88 8.94 12.90
CA ASP A 350 -18.24 9.14 14.31
C ASP A 350 -17.91 10.54 14.82
N LEU A 351 -17.05 11.28 14.10
CA LEU A 351 -16.75 12.68 14.30
C LEU A 351 -17.97 13.59 14.14
N ASP A 352 -17.93 14.77 14.77
CA ASP A 352 -18.97 15.79 14.60
C ASP A 352 -18.93 16.48 13.23
N VAL A 353 -19.97 17.24 12.88
CA VAL A 353 -20.09 17.79 11.52
C VAL A 353 -18.98 18.79 11.17
N ASP A 354 -18.45 19.52 12.14
CA ASP A 354 -17.41 20.52 11.88
C ASP A 354 -16.08 19.81 11.61
N ASP A 355 -15.76 18.79 12.43
CA ASP A 355 -14.56 17.97 12.26
C ASP A 355 -14.61 17.18 10.93
N ARG A 356 -15.76 16.57 10.59
CA ARG A 356 -15.92 15.87 9.31
C ARG A 356 -15.75 16.81 8.11
N GLN A 357 -16.23 18.05 8.18
CA GLN A 357 -16.03 19.02 7.09
C GLN A 357 -14.57 19.48 7.00
N ALA A 358 -13.88 19.58 8.14
CA ALA A 358 -12.46 19.91 8.19
C ALA A 358 -11.62 18.81 7.53
N GLU A 359 -11.82 17.52 7.88
CA GLU A 359 -11.11 16.41 7.25
C GLU A 359 -11.42 16.30 5.75
N LEU A 360 -12.68 16.46 5.35
CA LEU A 360 -13.07 16.40 3.93
C LEU A 360 -12.51 17.56 3.09
N SER A 361 -12.08 18.65 3.73
CA SER A 361 -11.46 19.77 3.02
C SER A 361 -10.14 19.38 2.34
N GLU A 362 -9.47 18.34 2.82
CA GLU A 362 -8.28 17.75 2.17
C GLU A 362 -8.61 17.17 0.79
N TYR A 363 -9.84 16.68 0.60
CA TYR A 363 -10.35 16.19 -0.68
C TYR A 363 -10.94 17.30 -1.55
N HIS A 364 -10.82 18.56 -1.11
CA HIS A 364 -11.23 19.76 -1.84
C HIS A 364 -12.73 19.83 -2.18
N PHE A 365 -13.60 19.30 -1.31
CA PHE A 365 -15.04 19.48 -1.40
C PHE A 365 -15.67 19.67 -0.02
N ALA A 366 -16.89 20.22 0.02
CA ALA A 366 -17.70 20.28 1.22
C ALA A 366 -18.81 19.24 1.10
N CYS A 367 -18.99 18.39 2.12
CA CYS A 367 -19.99 17.33 2.07
C CYS A 367 -21.39 17.91 2.24
N THR A 368 -22.28 17.59 1.30
CA THR A 368 -23.69 18.01 1.34
C THR A 368 -24.64 16.81 1.44
N CYS A 369 -24.19 15.70 2.05
CA CYS A 369 -25.06 14.56 2.32
C CYS A 369 -26.18 14.95 3.29
N ASP A 370 -27.23 14.12 3.35
CA ASP A 370 -28.40 14.40 4.19
C ASP A 370 -28.02 14.61 5.66
N ARG A 371 -27.15 13.76 6.22
CA ARG A 371 -26.65 13.90 7.60
C ARG A 371 -25.94 15.24 7.84
N CYS A 372 -25.01 15.64 6.96
CA CYS A 372 -24.32 16.93 7.10
C CYS A 372 -25.28 18.11 7.00
N ASN A 373 -26.23 18.08 6.06
CA ASN A 373 -27.21 19.17 5.92
C ASN A 373 -28.11 19.27 7.16
N GLU A 374 -28.53 18.14 7.73
CA GLU A 374 -29.35 18.12 8.94
C GLU A 374 -28.58 18.63 10.16
N GLU A 375 -27.35 18.16 10.39
CA GLU A 375 -26.52 18.56 11.52
C GLU A 375 -26.14 20.05 11.44
N LEU A 376 -25.76 20.57 10.27
CA LEU A 376 -25.45 22.00 10.07
C LEU A 376 -26.67 22.92 10.20
N MET A 377 -27.89 22.43 9.95
CA MET A 377 -29.10 23.22 10.17
C MET A 377 -29.50 23.31 11.66
N LEU A 378 -28.97 22.41 12.50
CA LEU A 378 -29.24 22.35 13.93
C LEU A 378 -28.24 23.15 14.77
N GLN A 379 -27.11 23.54 14.18
CA GLN A 379 -26.16 24.51 14.72
C GLN A 379 -26.66 25.95 14.53
#